data_AF-A0A932YRL9-F1
#
_entry.id   AF-A0A932YRL9-F1
#
_cell.length_a   1.000
_cell.length_b   1.000
_cell.length_c   1.000
_cell.angle_alpha   90.00
_cell.angle_beta   90.00
_cell.angle_gamma   90.00
#
_symmetry.space_group_name_H-M   'P 1'
#
loop_
_entity.id
_entity.type
_entity.pdbx_description
1 polymer ?
#
loop_
_entity_poly.entity_id
_entity_poly.type
_entity_poly.pdbx_seq_one_letter_code
_entity_poly.pdbx_strand_id
1 'polypeptide(L)'
;MATTTITQLIDTSFVPAAHKKILHDHLTRYGDDDRFYTLFNTHLIEELQRRKTNYLEVMRMFDSTVGEITETLAQKKATLEKELEQKLAGVATFDVAKKAPIWEAYYQQLNALQKEFEKKMQTALASLMRRAIH
;
A
#
# COMPACT_ATOMS: atom_id res chain seq x y z
N MET A 1 -17.04 -4.92 -39.90
CA MET A 1 -17.44 -3.51 -39.73
C MET A 1 -16.25 -2.78 -39.15
N ALA A 2 -15.79 -1.68 -39.76
CA ALA A 2 -14.68 -0.90 -39.22
C ALA A 2 -15.16 -0.18 -37.95
N THR A 3 -14.49 -0.43 -36.83
CA THR A 3 -14.72 0.28 -35.57
C THR A 3 -14.42 1.76 -35.80
N THR A 4 -15.38 2.66 -35.60
CA THR A 4 -15.13 4.10 -35.69
C THR A 4 -14.15 4.52 -34.58
N THR A 5 -13.32 5.53 -34.82
CA THR A 5 -12.32 6.03 -33.86
C THR A 5 -12.92 6.37 -32.49
N ILE A 6 -14.20 6.74 -32.45
CA ILE A 6 -14.94 7.07 -31.23
C ILE A 6 -15.31 5.81 -30.42
N THR A 7 -15.73 4.73 -31.07
CA THR A 7 -15.96 3.45 -30.39
C THR A 7 -14.67 2.94 -29.74
N GLN A 8 -13.53 3.05 -30.43
CA GLN A 8 -12.23 2.73 -29.84
C GLN A 8 -11.86 3.63 -28.66
N LEU A 9 -12.21 4.93 -28.72
CA LEU A 9 -11.98 5.88 -27.63
C LEU A 9 -12.78 5.49 -26.37
N ILE A 10 -14.04 5.09 -26.52
CA ILE A 10 -14.87 4.60 -25.42
C ILE A 10 -14.26 3.31 -24.85
N ASP A 11 -13.91 2.35 -25.70
CA ASP A 11 -13.47 1.02 -25.26
C ASP A 11 -12.10 1.03 -24.59
N THR A 12 -11.19 1.89 -25.05
CA THR A 12 -9.84 2.04 -24.45
C THR A 12 -9.81 2.99 -23.26
N SER A 13 -10.88 3.74 -23.02
CA SER A 13 -10.98 4.60 -21.84
C SER A 13 -10.99 3.80 -20.53
N PHE A 14 -10.62 4.48 -19.46
CA PHE A 14 -10.61 3.95 -18.10
C PHE A 14 -11.98 4.01 -17.40
N VAL A 15 -13.01 4.45 -18.13
CA VAL A 15 -14.41 4.54 -17.67
C VAL A 15 -14.95 3.13 -17.34
N PRO A 16 -15.80 2.95 -16.31
CA PRO A 16 -16.38 1.65 -15.99
C PRO A 16 -17.28 1.08 -17.11
N ALA A 17 -17.41 -0.24 -17.19
CA ALA A 17 -18.19 -0.92 -18.22
C ALA A 17 -19.66 -0.45 -18.31
N ALA A 18 -20.27 -0.12 -17.16
CA ALA A 18 -21.63 0.41 -17.12
C ALA A 18 -21.75 1.75 -17.86
N HIS A 19 -20.81 2.67 -17.66
CA HIS A 19 -20.79 3.97 -18.33
C HIS A 19 -20.40 3.83 -19.81
N LYS A 20 -19.49 2.90 -20.15
CA LYS A 20 -19.18 2.57 -21.57
C LYS A 20 -20.43 2.13 -22.34
N LYS A 21 -21.28 1.32 -21.71
CA LYS A 21 -22.56 0.90 -22.31
C LYS A 21 -23.46 2.10 -22.61
N ILE A 22 -23.61 3.03 -21.67
CA ILE A 22 -24.40 4.25 -21.86
C ILE A 22 -23.85 5.09 -23.03
N LEU A 23 -22.52 5.22 -23.12
CA LEU A 23 -21.86 5.96 -24.19
C LEU A 23 -22.06 5.32 -25.57
N HIS A 24 -21.95 3.98 -25.66
CA HIS A 24 -22.24 3.24 -26.90
C HIS A 24 -23.72 3.34 -27.30
N ASP A 25 -24.63 3.25 -26.33
CA ASP A 25 -26.07 3.41 -26.56
C ASP A 25 -26.40 4.82 -27.08
N HIS A 26 -25.76 5.86 -26.54
CA HIS A 26 -25.90 7.24 -27.01
C HIS A 26 -25.33 7.42 -28.41
N LEU A 27 -24.10 6.96 -28.65
CA LEU A 27 -23.43 7.03 -29.94
C LEU A 27 -24.26 6.36 -31.05
N THR A 28 -24.88 5.22 -30.74
CA THR A 28 -25.73 4.48 -31.70
C THR A 28 -27.03 5.22 -32.02
N ARG A 29 -27.62 5.93 -31.05
CA ARG A 29 -28.94 6.58 -31.19
C ARG A 29 -28.86 8.01 -31.71
N TYR A 30 -27.83 8.75 -31.32
CA TYR A 30 -27.73 10.19 -31.51
C TYR A 30 -26.43 10.63 -32.21
N GLY A 31 -25.47 9.73 -32.39
CA GLY A 31 -24.14 10.07 -32.91
C GLY A 31 -23.24 10.70 -31.85
N ASP A 32 -22.15 11.30 -32.33
CA ASP A 32 -21.10 11.98 -31.56
C ASP A 32 -21.36 13.48 -31.40
N ASP A 33 -22.56 13.82 -30.91
CA ASP A 33 -22.97 15.21 -30.70
C ASP A 33 -22.30 15.86 -29.45
N ASP A 34 -22.52 17.17 -29.25
CA ASP A 34 -21.98 17.87 -28.08
C ASP A 34 -22.40 17.23 -26.74
N ARG A 35 -23.58 16.58 -26.72
CA ARG A 35 -24.08 15.86 -25.56
C ARG A 35 -23.27 14.58 -25.31
N PHE A 36 -22.90 13.85 -26.35
CA PHE A 36 -21.98 12.72 -26.25
C PHE A 36 -20.66 13.14 -25.60
N TYR A 37 -20.02 14.20 -26.11
CA TYR A 37 -18.74 14.67 -25.55
C TYR A 37 -18.88 15.17 -24.11
N THR A 38 -19.97 15.86 -23.79
CA THR A 38 -20.27 16.29 -22.41
C THR A 38 -20.44 15.09 -21.48
N LEU A 39 -21.22 14.10 -21.90
CA LEU A 39 -21.45 12.87 -21.13
C LEU A 39 -20.15 12.09 -20.94
N PHE A 40 -19.35 11.93 -21.99
CA PHE A 40 -18.10 11.21 -21.93
C PHE A 40 -17.09 11.90 -21.01
N ASN A 41 -16.93 13.22 -21.15
CA ASN A 41 -16.05 14.02 -20.28
C ASN A 41 -16.50 13.96 -18.82
N THR A 42 -17.82 13.98 -18.56
CA THR A 42 -18.35 13.86 -17.20
C THR A 42 -17.93 12.54 -16.56
N HIS A 43 -18.14 11.42 -17.26
CA HIS A 43 -17.73 10.10 -16.76
C HIS A 43 -16.21 9.95 -16.60
N LEU A 44 -15.42 10.57 -17.48
CA LEU A 44 -13.96 10.60 -17.33
C LEU A 44 -13.54 11.37 -16.08
N ILE A 45 -14.13 12.54 -15.83
CA ILE A 45 -13.82 13.38 -14.66
C ILE A 45 -14.23 12.68 -13.37
N GLU A 46 -15.44 12.13 -13.31
CA GLU A 46 -15.93 11.36 -12.14
C GLU A 46 -14.99 10.21 -11.81
N GLU A 47 -14.58 9.45 -12.82
CA GLU A 47 -13.70 8.30 -12.64
C GLU A 47 -12.27 8.72 -12.25
N LEU A 48 -11.75 9.83 -12.79
CA LEU A 48 -10.48 10.40 -12.35
C LEU A 48 -10.52 10.86 -10.89
N GLN A 49 -11.60 11.54 -10.48
CA GLN A 49 -11.79 11.97 -9.11
C GLN A 49 -11.88 10.78 -8.16
N ARG A 50 -12.63 9.74 -8.54
CA ARG A 50 -12.72 8.49 -7.77
C ARG A 50 -11.36 7.84 -7.60
N ARG A 51 -10.60 7.67 -8.69
CA ARG A 51 -9.24 7.10 -8.65
C ARG A 51 -8.28 7.92 -7.81
N LYS A 52 -8.34 9.26 -7.91
CA LYS A 52 -7.54 10.17 -7.08
C LYS A 52 -7.85 9.98 -5.60
N THR A 53 -9.13 9.94 -5.22
CA THR A 53 -9.55 9.74 -3.83
C THR A 53 -9.07 8.38 -3.30
N ASN A 54 -9.27 7.31 -4.07
CA ASN A 54 -8.80 5.98 -3.70
C ASN A 54 -7.27 5.94 -3.53
N TYR A 55 -6.52 6.57 -4.45
CA TYR A 55 -5.06 6.67 -4.35
C TYR A 55 -4.62 7.39 -3.06
N LEU A 56 -5.23 8.53 -2.75
CA LEU A 56 -4.93 9.28 -1.53
C LEU A 56 -5.26 8.47 -0.26
N GLU A 57 -6.35 7.71 -0.27
CA GLU A 57 -6.70 6.83 0.84
C GLU A 57 -5.68 5.69 1.01
N VAL A 58 -5.26 5.05 -0.08
CA VAL A 58 -4.22 4.02 -0.07
C VAL A 58 -2.90 4.57 0.46
N MET A 59 -2.50 5.77 0.05
CA MET A 59 -1.29 6.44 0.56
C MET A 59 -1.41 6.73 2.07
N ARG A 60 -2.55 7.24 2.54
CA ARG A 60 -2.75 7.49 3.97
C ARG A 60 -2.70 6.20 4.80
N MET A 61 -3.30 5.12 4.30
CA MET A 61 -3.23 3.82 4.96
C MET A 61 -1.81 3.26 4.97
N PHE A 62 -1.04 3.47 3.90
CA PHE A 62 0.37 3.09 3.86
C PHE A 62 1.15 3.80 4.96
N ASP A 63 1.07 5.14 5.02
CA ASP A 63 1.79 5.93 6.02
C ASP A 63 1.42 5.52 7.45
N SER A 64 0.12 5.33 7.73
CA SER A 64 -0.37 4.86 9.04
C SER A 64 0.20 3.48 9.38
N THR A 65 0.11 2.53 8.45
CA THR A 65 0.54 1.14 8.67
C THR A 65 2.05 1.06 8.89
N VAL A 66 2.84 1.78 8.09
CA VAL A 66 4.30 1.84 8.25
C VAL A 66 4.67 2.51 9.57
N GLY A 67 3.96 3.58 9.94
CA GLY A 67 4.10 4.24 11.24
C GLY A 67 3.92 3.27 12.40
N GLU A 68 2.78 2.55 12.44
CA GLU A 68 2.47 1.57 13.49
C GLU A 68 3.51 0.44 13.58
N ILE A 69 3.94 -0.10 12.43
CA ILE A 69 4.94 -1.16 12.39
C ILE A 69 6.29 -0.64 12.91
N THR A 70 6.69 0.57 12.52
CA THR A 70 7.95 1.19 12.93
C THR A 70 7.95 1.53 14.42
N GLU A 71 6.85 2.06 14.94
CA GLU A 71 6.69 2.35 16.36
C GLU A 71 6.75 1.07 17.20
N THR A 72 6.03 0.02 16.79
CA THR A 72 6.08 -1.29 17.45
C THR A 72 7.49 -1.86 17.46
N LEU A 73 8.22 -1.72 16.36
CA LEU A 73 9.62 -2.15 16.26
C LEU A 73 10.52 -1.38 17.23
N ALA A 74 10.36 -0.05 17.29
CA ALA A 74 11.12 0.79 18.20
C ALA A 74 10.87 0.43 19.67
N GLN A 75 9.61 0.18 20.06
CA GLN A 75 9.25 -0.24 21.42
C GLN A 75 9.85 -1.60 21.78
N LYS A 76 9.76 -2.60 20.89
CA LYS A 76 10.37 -3.92 21.09
C LYS A 76 11.89 -3.84 21.19
N LYS A 77 12.53 -3.04 20.32
CA LYS A 77 13.98 -2.82 20.35
C LYS A 77 14.42 -2.17 21.68
N ALA A 78 13.73 -1.12 22.12
CA ALA A 78 14.01 -0.46 23.40
C ALA A 78 13.87 -1.42 24.60
N THR A 79 12.90 -2.34 24.53
CA THR A 79 12.72 -3.39 25.55
C THR A 79 13.90 -4.36 25.56
N LEU A 80 14.36 -4.81 24.39
CA LEU A 80 15.54 -5.67 24.25
C LEU A 80 16.82 -5.00 24.74
N GLU A 81 17.01 -3.71 24.45
CA GLU A 81 18.15 -2.92 24.93
C GLU A 81 18.14 -2.82 26.46
N LYS A 82 16.97 -2.57 27.05
CA LYS A 82 16.83 -2.54 28.51
C LYS A 82 17.10 -3.90 29.16
N GLU A 83 16.62 -5.00 28.57
CA GLU A 83 16.91 -6.35 29.06
C GLU A 83 18.40 -6.70 28.97
N LEU A 84 19.05 -6.27 27.88
CA LEU A 84 20.49 -6.44 27.70
C LEU A 84 21.28 -5.68 28.77
N GLU A 85 20.94 -4.41 29.01
CA GLU A 85 21.55 -3.59 30.07
C GLU A 85 21.41 -4.27 31.44
N GLN A 86 20.21 -4.78 31.77
CA GLN A 86 19.96 -5.49 33.02
C GLN A 86 20.80 -6.77 33.15
N LYS A 87 20.91 -7.55 32.08
CA LYS A 87 21.72 -8.78 32.08
C LYS A 87 23.22 -8.48 32.21
N LEU A 88 23.68 -7.35 31.68
CA LEU A 88 25.08 -6.93 31.77
C LEU A 88 25.43 -6.23 33.09
N ALA A 89 24.47 -5.63 33.79
CA ALA A 89 24.69 -4.86 35.02
C ALA A 89 25.38 -5.65 36.15
N GLY A 90 25.20 -6.98 36.19
CA GLY A 90 25.84 -7.87 37.17
C GLY A 90 27.12 -8.55 36.70
N VAL A 91 27.58 -8.30 35.47
CA VAL A 91 28.71 -8.99 34.86
C VAL A 91 29.94 -8.09 34.88
N ALA A 92 31.04 -8.59 35.47
CA ALA A 92 32.29 -7.87 35.51
C ALA A 92 32.75 -7.44 34.10
N THR A 93 33.33 -6.24 33.99
CA THR A 93 33.60 -5.61 32.70
C THR A 93 34.47 -6.47 31.76
N PHE A 94 35.41 -7.21 32.34
CA PHE A 94 36.37 -8.08 31.66
C PHE A 94 35.94 -9.56 31.58
N ASP A 95 34.78 -9.94 32.11
CA ASP A 95 34.28 -11.32 32.06
C ASP A 95 33.61 -11.62 30.71
N VAL A 96 34.46 -11.74 29.67
CA VAL A 96 34.04 -11.99 28.29
C VAL A 96 33.25 -13.30 28.17
N ALA A 97 33.62 -14.32 28.94
CA ALA A 97 32.97 -15.63 28.93
C ALA A 97 31.49 -15.55 29.34
N LYS A 98 31.14 -14.68 30.30
CA LYS A 98 29.74 -14.45 30.69
C LYS A 98 29.01 -13.47 29.79
N LYS A 99 29.71 -12.50 29.19
CA LYS A 99 29.09 -11.53 28.25
C LYS A 99 28.74 -12.15 26.91
N ALA A 100 29.58 -13.05 26.39
CA ALA A 100 29.38 -13.68 25.08
C ALA A 100 27.98 -14.31 24.90
N PRO A 101 27.48 -15.18 25.80
CA PRO A 101 26.14 -15.75 25.65
C PRO A 101 25.00 -14.72 25.78
N ILE A 102 25.22 -13.63 26.54
CA ILE A 102 24.24 -12.54 26.67
C ILE A 102 24.11 -11.77 25.35
N TRP A 103 25.24 -11.44 24.72
CA TRP A 103 25.27 -10.79 23.42
C TRP A 103 24.68 -11.66 22.32
N GLU A 104 25.04 -12.95 22.31
CA GLU A 104 24.49 -13.91 21.33
C GLU A 104 22.97 -13.99 21.44
N ALA A 105 22.42 -14.11 22.65
CA ALA A 105 20.97 -14.13 22.86
C ALA A 105 20.30 -12.83 22.40
N TYR A 106 20.91 -11.66 22.66
CA TYR A 106 20.43 -10.37 22.17
C TYR A 106 20.41 -10.30 20.64
N TYR A 107 21.49 -10.72 19.98
CA TYR A 107 21.56 -10.73 18.50
C TYR A 107 20.54 -11.68 17.88
N GLN A 108 20.30 -12.85 18.48
CA GLN A 108 19.27 -13.78 18.02
C GLN A 108 17.87 -13.15 18.11
N GLN A 109 17.56 -12.46 19.20
CA GLN A 109 16.27 -11.77 19.37
C GLN A 109 16.13 -10.57 18.43
N LEU A 110 17.20 -9.81 18.21
CA LEU A 110 17.23 -8.71 17.25
C LEU A 110 17.00 -9.21 15.82
N ASN A 111 17.64 -10.31 15.43
CA ASN A 111 17.43 -10.94 14.12
C ASN A 111 16.00 -11.46 13.94
N ALA A 112 15.40 -12.05 14.99
CA ALA A 112 14.01 -12.48 14.96
C ALA A 112 13.06 -11.29 14.80
N LEU A 113 13.34 -10.19 15.51
CA LEU A 113 12.58 -8.95 15.43
C LEU A 113 12.65 -8.32 14.02
N GLN A 114 13.83 -8.32 13.40
CA GLN A 114 14.00 -7.84 12.02
C GLN A 114 13.18 -8.68 11.02
N LYS A 115 13.20 -10.02 11.13
CA LYS A 115 12.40 -10.91 10.28
C LYS A 115 10.89 -10.69 10.46
N GLU A 116 10.44 -10.44 11.70
CA GLU A 116 9.04 -10.10 11.98
C GLU A 116 8.65 -8.79 11.29
N PHE A 117 9.51 -7.77 11.35
CA PHE A 117 9.30 -6.49 10.69
C PHE A 117 9.20 -6.64 9.17
N GLU A 118 10.15 -7.34 8.55
CA GLU A 118 10.14 -7.60 7.10
C GLU A 118 8.85 -8.30 6.66
N LYS A 119 8.41 -9.31 7.42
CA LYS A 119 7.16 -10.03 7.14
C LYS A 119 5.93 -9.14 7.27
N LYS A 120 5.88 -8.29 8.31
CA LYS A 120 4.77 -7.34 8.52
C LYS A 120 4.71 -6.31 7.39
N MET A 121 5.86 -5.76 7.00
CA MET A 121 5.97 -4.83 5.87
C MET A 121 5.53 -5.46 4.55
N GLN A 122 5.97 -6.68 4.24
CA GLN A 122 5.53 -7.41 3.05
C GLN A 122 4.02 -7.66 3.05
N THR A 123 3.46 -8.04 4.20
CA THR A 123 2.01 -8.28 4.34
C THR A 123 1.21 -6.99 4.16
N ALA A 124 1.68 -5.89 4.75
CA ALA A 124 1.06 -4.57 4.59
C ALA A 124 1.08 -4.12 3.12
N LEU A 125 2.22 -4.22 2.45
CA LEU A 125 2.36 -3.90 1.02
C LEU A 125 1.42 -4.76 0.16
N ALA A 126 1.36 -6.07 0.40
CA ALA A 126 0.47 -6.96 -0.34
C ALA A 126 -1.02 -6.62 -0.15
N SER A 127 -1.42 -6.22 1.07
CA SER A 127 -2.78 -5.78 1.37
C SER A 127 -3.13 -4.49 0.63
N LEU A 128 -2.21 -3.51 0.64
CA LEU A 128 -2.39 -2.23 -0.02
C LEU A 128 -2.44 -2.36 -1.55
N MET A 129 -1.59 -3.21 -2.14
CA MET A 129 -1.64 -3.49 -3.58
C MET A 129 -2.98 -4.09 -4.01
N ARG A 130 -3.56 -5.01 -3.22
CA ARG A 130 -4.91 -5.55 -3.53
C ARG A 130 -5.97 -4.46 -3.50
N ARG A 131 -5.90 -3.54 -2.53
CA ARG A 131 -6.84 -2.41 -2.43
C ARG A 131 -6.65 -1.37 -3.53
N ALA A 132 -5.44 -1.21 -4.07
CA ALA A 132 -5.18 -0.30 -5.17
C ALA A 132 -5.65 -0.84 -6.54
N ILE A 133 -5.83 -2.17 -6.67
CA ILE A 133 -6.28 -2.84 -7.90
C ILE A 133 -7.82 -2.91 -7.99
N HIS A 134 -8.53 -2.84 -6.86
CA HIS A 134 -9.99 -2.88 -6.77
C HIS A 134 -10.61 -1.48 -6.65
#